data_AF-A0A7C5D1U2-F1
#
_entry.id   AF-A0A7C5D1U2-F1
#
_cell.length_a   1.000
_cell.length_b   1.000
_cell.length_c   1.000
_cell.angle_alpha   90.00
_cell.angle_beta   90.00
_cell.angle_gamma   90.00
#
_symmetry.space_group_name_H-M   'P 1'
#
loop_
_entity.id
_entity.type
_entity.pdbx_description
1 polymer ?
#
loop_
_entity_poly.entity_id
_entity_poly.type
_entity_poly.pdbx_seq_one_letter_code
_entity_poly.pdbx_strand_id
1 'polypeptide(L)'
;MTRGSTRAVLSEFVFWLHLVIISAWVALFFVPLSLWPGRIAFHFCFSMVVIAHQFIWGAIVMPWTKRYRMVCILTTLMQALRGYKISDPRNFTHSFVQELFHRAKVRVPAIVPTALTLGIVTGTTVLYCLSR
;
A
#
# COMPACT_ATOMS: atom_id res chain seq x y z
N MET A 1 -25.32 -9.22 -18.37
CA MET A 1 -24.58 -9.36 -19.64
C MET A 1 -23.08 -9.27 -19.41
N THR A 2 -22.42 -10.44 -19.32
CA THR A 2 -20.99 -10.79 -19.54
C THR A 2 -19.85 -9.77 -19.37
N ARG A 3 -19.95 -8.74 -18.53
CA ARG A 3 -18.80 -7.90 -18.08
C ARG A 3 -17.93 -8.56 -17.00
N GLY A 4 -18.14 -9.85 -16.72
CA GLY A 4 -18.03 -10.43 -15.38
C GLY A 4 -16.82 -11.30 -15.03
N SER A 5 -15.95 -11.72 -15.96
CA SER A 5 -14.76 -12.54 -15.58
C SER A 5 -13.46 -11.74 -15.64
N THR A 6 -13.13 -11.12 -16.77
CA THR A 6 -11.79 -10.53 -16.97
C THR A 6 -11.48 -9.38 -16.00
N ARG A 7 -12.44 -8.47 -15.76
CA ARG A 7 -12.25 -7.35 -14.81
C ARG A 7 -12.16 -7.82 -13.36
N ALA A 8 -12.90 -8.87 -13.01
CA ALA A 8 -12.84 -9.49 -11.69
C ALA A 8 -11.49 -10.18 -11.49
N VAL A 9 -11.03 -10.96 -12.48
CA VAL A 9 -9.71 -11.60 -12.49
C VAL A 9 -8.61 -10.55 -12.41
N LEU A 10 -8.72 -9.43 -13.13
CA LEU A 10 -7.71 -8.38 -13.11
C LEU A 10 -7.69 -7.63 -11.78
N SER A 11 -8.86 -7.35 -11.18
CA SER A 11 -8.94 -6.75 -9.84
C SER A 11 -8.27 -7.66 -8.80
N GLU A 12 -8.51 -8.97 -8.92
CA GLU A 12 -7.92 -9.97 -8.04
C GLU A 12 -6.41 -10.09 -8.26
N PHE A 13 -5.95 -10.07 -9.51
CA PHE A 13 -4.53 -10.03 -9.85
C PHE A 13 -3.85 -8.80 -9.27
N VAL A 14 -4.45 -7.61 -9.39
CA VAL A 14 -3.92 -6.38 -8.78
C VAL A 14 -3.84 -6.49 -7.26
N PHE A 15 -4.83 -7.10 -6.62
CA PHE A 15 -4.81 -7.36 -5.18
C PHE A 15 -3.62 -8.25 -4.77
N TRP A 16 -3.47 -9.41 -5.43
CA TRP A 16 -2.36 -10.33 -5.14
C TRP A 16 -1.00 -9.75 -5.48
N LEU A 17 -0.89 -9.01 -6.57
CA LEU A 17 0.34 -8.29 -6.93
C LEU A 17 0.73 -7.30 -5.83
N HIS A 18 -0.24 -6.54 -5.31
CA HIS A 18 0.01 -5.60 -4.21
C HIS A 18 0.50 -6.36 -2.95
N LEU A 19 -0.10 -7.51 -2.63
CA LEU A 19 0.35 -8.35 -1.51
C LEU A 19 1.77 -8.85 -1.71
N VAL A 20 2.12 -9.30 -2.92
CA VAL A 20 3.45 -9.80 -3.26
C VAL A 20 4.49 -8.69 -3.13
N ILE A 21 4.20 -7.49 -3.64
CA ILE A 21 5.11 -6.33 -3.53
C ILE A 21 5.37 -5.99 -2.07
N ILE A 22 4.33 -5.90 -1.23
CA ILE A 22 4.47 -5.60 0.20
C ILE A 22 5.23 -6.72 0.92
N SER A 23 4.88 -7.98 0.66
CA SER A 23 5.52 -9.14 1.29
C SER A 23 6.98 -9.26 0.92
N ALA A 24 7.33 -9.05 -0.36
CA ALA A 24 8.70 -9.06 -0.84
C ALA A 24 9.52 -7.94 -0.20
N TRP A 25 8.97 -6.73 -0.11
CA TRP A 25 9.61 -5.62 0.57
C TRP A 25 9.89 -5.93 2.05
N VAL A 26 8.93 -6.52 2.77
CA VAL A 26 9.14 -6.97 4.17
C VAL A 26 10.17 -8.10 4.26
N ALA A 27 10.13 -9.08 3.37
CA ALA A 27 11.07 -10.20 3.37
C ALA A 27 12.52 -9.75 3.12
N LEU A 28 12.72 -8.79 2.21
CA LEU A 28 14.02 -8.19 1.92
C LEU A 28 14.67 -7.52 3.13
N PHE A 29 13.87 -7.10 4.12
CA PHE A 29 14.38 -6.54 5.36
C PHE A 29 15.13 -7.57 6.22
N PHE A 30 14.85 -8.87 6.06
CA PHE A 30 15.51 -9.93 6.83
C PHE A 30 16.81 -10.44 6.19
N VAL A 31 17.18 -9.96 4.99
CA VAL A 31 18.46 -10.31 4.35
C VAL A 31 19.62 -9.81 5.21
N PRO A 32 20.56 -10.67 5.66
CA PRO A 32 21.66 -10.25 6.54
C PRO A 32 22.45 -9.05 6.00
N LEU A 33 22.87 -8.15 6.89
CA LEU A 33 23.68 -6.97 6.53
C LEU A 33 25.03 -7.36 5.90
N SER A 34 25.56 -8.54 6.23
CA SER A 34 26.77 -9.09 5.61
C SER A 34 26.60 -9.35 4.11
N LEU A 35 25.39 -9.74 3.67
CA LEU A 35 25.07 -10.00 2.27
C LEU A 35 24.58 -8.74 1.54
N TRP A 36 23.94 -7.81 2.26
CA TRP A 36 23.46 -6.56 1.70
C TRP A 36 23.66 -5.36 2.64
N PRO A 37 24.86 -4.73 2.61
CA PRO A 37 25.18 -3.60 3.49
C PRO A 37 24.25 -2.39 3.26
N GLY A 38 23.83 -2.17 2.00
CA GLY A 38 22.94 -1.07 1.62
C GLY A 38 21.45 -1.27 1.92
N ARG A 39 21.07 -2.40 2.55
CA ARG A 39 19.67 -2.78 2.79
C ARG A 39 18.88 -1.69 3.53
N ILE A 40 19.46 -1.10 4.57
CA ILE A 40 18.75 -0.10 5.39
C ILE A 40 18.46 1.16 4.57
N ALA A 41 19.46 1.65 3.83
CA ALA A 41 19.29 2.79 2.91
C ALA A 41 18.25 2.50 1.82
N PHE A 42 18.27 1.29 1.25
CA PHE A 42 17.26 0.85 0.29
C PHE A 42 15.84 0.90 0.89
N HIS A 43 15.62 0.34 2.09
CA HIS A 43 14.30 0.34 2.72
C HIS A 43 13.82 1.74 3.04
N PHE A 44 14.71 2.61 3.52
CA PHE A 44 14.40 4.01 3.78
C PHE A 44 13.98 4.73 2.48
N CYS A 45 14.82 4.69 1.44
CA CYS A 45 14.54 5.34 0.16
C CYS A 45 13.27 4.80 -0.49
N PHE A 46 13.09 3.47 -0.50
CA PHE A 46 11.89 2.84 -1.03
C PHE A 46 10.64 3.27 -0.25
N SER A 47 10.69 3.31 1.09
CA SER A 47 9.58 3.80 1.92
C SER A 47 9.24 5.25 1.61
N MET A 48 10.24 6.11 1.43
CA MET A 48 10.03 7.51 1.05
C MET A 48 9.36 7.62 -0.32
N VAL A 49 9.78 6.84 -1.31
CA VAL A 49 9.12 6.79 -2.63
C VAL A 49 7.68 6.25 -2.51
N VAL A 50 7.47 5.24 -1.67
CA VAL A 50 6.15 4.66 -1.40
C VAL A 50 5.20 5.69 -0.75
N ILE A 51 5.70 6.51 0.17
CA ILE A 51 4.93 7.56 0.79
C ILE A 51 4.69 8.69 -0.22
N ALA A 52 5.74 9.18 -0.87
CA ALA A 52 5.67 10.29 -1.82
C ALA A 52 4.66 10.03 -2.94
N HIS A 53 4.67 8.84 -3.56
CA HIS A 53 3.70 8.56 -4.63
C HIS A 53 2.25 8.50 -4.11
N GLN A 54 2.01 8.06 -2.86
CA GLN A 54 0.67 8.08 -2.25
C GLN A 54 0.21 9.52 -1.97
N PHE A 55 1.12 10.39 -1.53
CA PHE A 55 0.85 11.81 -1.35
C PHE A 55 0.55 12.49 -2.68
N ILE A 56 1.37 12.24 -3.71
CA ILE A 56 1.22 12.78 -5.07
C ILE A 56 -0.10 12.31 -5.68
N TRP A 57 -0.40 11.01 -5.60
CA TRP A 57 -1.65 10.48 -6.13
C TRP A 57 -2.86 11.06 -5.40
N GLY A 58 -2.79 11.16 -4.07
CA GLY A 58 -3.79 11.83 -3.24
C GLY A 58 -4.04 13.29 -3.66
N ALA A 59 -2.98 14.00 -4.07
CA ALA A 59 -3.09 15.38 -4.58
C ALA A 59 -3.71 15.42 -5.98
N ILE A 60 -3.30 14.52 -6.88
CA ILE A 60 -3.84 14.40 -8.24
C ILE A 60 -5.35 14.16 -8.18
N VAL A 61 -5.81 13.29 -7.28
CA VAL A 61 -7.23 12.93 -7.18
C VAL A 61 -8.09 13.88 -6.33
N MET A 62 -7.46 14.82 -5.62
CA MET A 62 -8.13 15.79 -4.75
C MET A 62 -9.20 16.64 -5.48
N PRO A 63 -9.00 17.14 -6.71
CA PRO A 63 -10.00 17.96 -7.40
C PRO A 63 -11.35 17.26 -7.60
N TRP A 64 -11.35 15.93 -7.75
CA TRP A 64 -12.58 15.15 -7.94
C TRP A 64 -13.25 14.73 -6.63
N THR A 65 -12.47 14.56 -5.56
CA THR A 65 -12.94 14.03 -4.29
C THR A 65 -13.20 15.10 -3.24
N LYS A 66 -12.66 16.30 -3.46
CA LYS A 66 -12.67 17.45 -2.54
C LYS A 66 -12.03 17.15 -1.18
N ARG A 67 -11.27 16.06 -1.05
CA ARG A 67 -10.63 15.63 0.21
C ARG A 67 -9.23 15.11 -0.07
N TYR A 68 -8.25 15.67 0.63
CA TYR A 68 -6.88 15.16 0.56
C TYR A 68 -6.71 13.92 1.45
N ARG A 69 -6.29 12.80 0.86
CA ARG A 69 -5.94 11.55 1.58
C ARG A 69 -4.78 10.86 0.88
N MET A 70 -3.88 10.26 1.67
CA MET A 70 -2.88 9.33 1.13
C MET A 70 -3.61 8.11 0.55
N VAL A 71 -3.44 7.88 -0.75
CA VAL A 71 -4.08 6.75 -1.42
C VAL A 71 -3.08 6.05 -2.33
N CYS A 72 -3.01 4.73 -2.21
CA CYS A 72 -2.23 3.92 -3.13
C CYS A 72 -2.92 3.85 -4.51
N ILE A 73 -2.12 4.06 -5.55
CA ILE A 73 -2.54 3.96 -6.95
C ILE A 73 -3.13 2.58 -7.23
N LEU A 74 -2.49 1.51 -6.74
CA LEU A 74 -2.94 0.12 -6.92
C LEU A 74 -4.32 -0.10 -6.30
N THR A 75 -4.61 0.47 -5.13
CA THR A 75 -5.94 0.39 -4.50
C THR A 75 -6.99 1.11 -5.35
N THR A 76 -6.65 2.29 -5.90
CA THR A 76 -7.54 3.03 -6.79
C THR A 76 -7.83 2.26 -8.07
N LEU A 77 -6.79 1.68 -8.69
CA LEU A 77 -6.90 0.85 -9.89
C LEU A 77 -7.77 -0.39 -9.63
N MET A 78 -7.55 -1.08 -8.52
CA MET A 78 -8.33 -2.24 -8.12
C MET A 78 -9.82 -1.91 -7.98
N GLN A 79 -10.16 -0.79 -7.36
CA GLN A 79 -11.56 -0.34 -7.24
C GLN A 79 -12.14 0.11 -8.59
N ALA A 80 -11.34 0.74 -9.44
CA ALA A 80 -11.75 1.08 -10.80
C ALA A 80 -12.11 -0.18 -11.62
N LEU A 81 -11.32 -1.25 -11.47
CA LEU A 81 -11.61 -2.55 -12.08
C LEU A 81 -12.89 -3.20 -11.54
N ARG A 82 -13.26 -2.92 -10.28
CA ARG A 82 -14.55 -3.32 -9.67
C ARG A 82 -15.73 -2.46 -10.12
N GLY A 83 -15.50 -1.45 -10.95
CA GLY A 83 -16.54 -0.59 -11.52
C GLY A 83 -16.78 0.71 -10.76
N TYR A 84 -15.99 1.01 -9.73
CA TYR A 84 -16.05 2.31 -9.05
C TYR A 84 -15.40 3.39 -9.91
N LYS A 85 -15.98 4.60 -9.92
CA LYS A 85 -15.32 5.77 -10.53
C LYS A 85 -14.09 6.12 -9.70
N ILE A 86 -13.05 6.69 -10.31
CA ILE A 86 -11.85 7.15 -9.57
C ILE A 86 -12.24 8.15 -8.46
N SER A 87 -13.24 8.98 -8.72
CA SER A 87 -13.78 9.97 -7.78
C SER A 87 -14.70 9.40 -6.70
N ASP A 88 -15.00 8.09 -6.70
CA ASP A 88 -15.89 7.49 -5.72
C ASP A 88 -15.26 7.59 -4.32
N PRO A 89 -15.94 8.20 -3.33
CA PRO A 89 -15.43 8.35 -1.96
C PRO A 89 -14.96 7.03 -1.33
N ARG A 90 -15.52 5.88 -1.76
CA ARG A 90 -15.13 4.56 -1.27
C ARG A 90 -13.70 4.18 -1.61
N ASN A 91 -13.12 4.71 -2.69
CA ASN A 91 -11.71 4.48 -3.02
C ASN A 91 -10.76 5.09 -1.97
N PHE A 92 -11.24 6.06 -1.20
CA PHE A 92 -10.47 6.87 -0.25
C PHE A 92 -10.72 6.46 1.22
N THR A 93 -11.67 5.56 1.44
CA THR A 93 -11.90 4.88 2.73
C THR A 93 -11.46 3.42 2.69
N HIS A 94 -11.23 2.88 1.49
CA HIS A 94 -10.79 1.50 1.31
C HIS A 94 -9.32 1.31 1.71
N SER A 95 -9.09 0.46 2.70
CA SER A 95 -7.74 0.04 3.10
C SER A 95 -7.43 -1.35 2.56
N PHE A 96 -6.32 -1.48 1.84
CA PHE A 96 -5.81 -2.79 1.39
C PHE A 96 -5.63 -3.76 2.57
N VAL A 97 -5.09 -3.26 3.68
CA VAL A 97 -4.84 -4.07 4.88
C VAL A 97 -6.17 -4.54 5.50
N GLN A 98 -7.18 -3.68 5.56
CA GLN A 98 -8.51 -4.09 6.02
C GLN A 98 -9.11 -5.16 5.10
N GLU A 99 -8.97 -5.02 3.78
CA GLU A 99 -9.45 -6.04 2.83
C GLU A 99 -8.70 -7.37 3.02
N LEU A 100 -7.38 -7.34 3.21
CA LEU A 100 -6.57 -8.53 3.46
C LEU A 100 -7.04 -9.28 4.72
N PHE A 101 -7.20 -8.57 5.84
CA PHE A 101 -7.69 -9.18 7.07
C PHE A 101 -9.13 -9.66 6.95
N HIS A 102 -9.99 -8.91 6.24
CA HIS A 102 -11.36 -9.34 5.99
C HIS A 102 -11.41 -10.65 5.20
N ARG A 103 -10.56 -10.81 4.17
CA ARG A 103 -10.41 -12.07 3.41
C ARG A 103 -9.89 -13.21 4.28
N ALA A 104 -9.04 -12.91 5.26
CA ALA A 104 -8.57 -13.86 6.27
C ALA A 104 -9.61 -14.14 7.39
N LYS A 105 -10.82 -13.56 7.32
CA LYS A 105 -11.88 -13.62 8.35
C LYS A 105 -11.46 -13.04 9.70
N VAL A 106 -10.49 -12.13 9.71
CA VAL A 106 -10.03 -11.42 10.91
C VAL A 106 -10.57 -9.99 10.86
N ARG A 107 -11.24 -9.54 11.93
CA ARG A 107 -11.65 -8.14 12.07
C ARG A 107 -10.53 -7.37 12.74
N VAL A 108 -9.99 -6.39 12.04
CA VAL A 108 -8.90 -5.55 12.57
C VAL A 108 -9.36 -4.10 12.63
N PRO A 109 -9.18 -3.41 13.77
CA PRO A 109 -9.50 -1.99 13.90
C PRO A 109 -8.77 -1.14 12.85
N ALA A 110 -9.41 -0.06 12.40
CA ALA A 110 -8.85 0.83 11.38
C ALA A 110 -7.52 1.50 11.77
N ILE A 111 -7.20 1.54 13.06
CA ILE A 111 -5.93 2.09 13.58
C ILE A 111 -4.73 1.17 13.35
N VAL A 112 -4.93 -0.16 13.26
CA VAL A 112 -3.83 -1.13 13.17
C VAL A 112 -3.02 -1.00 11.88
N PRO A 113 -3.63 -0.86 10.68
CA PRO A 113 -2.86 -0.60 9.45
C PRO A 113 -1.97 0.64 9.55
N THR A 114 -2.52 1.73 10.10
CA THR A 114 -1.78 2.99 10.27
C THR A 114 -0.64 2.84 11.26
N ALA A 115 -0.87 2.18 12.39
CA ALA A 115 0.15 1.89 13.39
C ALA A 115 1.26 0.98 12.83
N LEU A 116 0.91 -0.02 12.02
CA LEU A 116 1.88 -0.90 11.36
C LEU A 116 2.77 -0.12 10.39
N THR A 117 2.18 0.71 9.52
CA THR A 117 2.95 1.54 8.59
C THR A 117 3.87 2.52 9.34
N LEU A 118 3.36 3.20 10.37
CA LEU A 118 4.16 4.11 11.20
C LEU A 118 5.31 3.37 11.89
N GLY A 119 5.04 2.22 12.50
CA GLY A 119 6.05 1.41 13.19
C GLY A 119 7.19 0.98 12.26
N ILE A 120 6.87 0.55 11.03
CA ILE A 120 7.89 0.17 10.05
C ILE A 120 8.71 1.39 9.61
N VAL A 121 8.06 2.52 9.32
CA VAL A 121 8.76 3.76 8.91
C VAL A 121 9.65 4.28 10.04
N THR A 122 9.16 4.34 11.27
CA THR A 122 9.94 4.77 12.44
C THR A 122 11.10 3.81 12.70
N GLY A 123 10.85 2.49 12.70
CA GLY A 123 11.89 1.49 12.93
C GLY A 123 13.00 1.54 11.88
N THR A 124 12.65 1.62 10.60
CA THR A 124 13.63 1.76 9.51
C THR A 124 14.39 3.09 9.58
N THR A 125 13.74 4.18 9.99
CA THR A 125 14.38 5.49 10.18
C THR A 125 15.38 5.46 11.34
N VAL A 126 15.00 4.92 12.50
CA VAL A 126 15.89 4.78 13.66
C VAL A 126 17.10 3.91 13.29
N LEU A 127 16.88 2.77 12.65
CA LEU A 127 17.96 1.90 12.18
C LEU A 127 18.88 2.60 11.18
N TYR A 128 18.34 3.42 10.28
CA TYR A 128 19.13 4.22 9.35
C TYR A 128 20.02 5.22 10.08
N CYS A 129 19.46 5.97 11.04
CA CYS A 129 20.20 6.93 11.85
C CYS A 129 21.30 6.29 12.69
N LEU A 130 21.06 5.09 13.23
CA LEU A 130 22.04 4.34 14.03
C LEU A 130 23.12 3.64 13.20
N SER A 131 22.88 3.43 11.90
CA SER A 131 23.82 2.78 10.98
C SER A 131 24.78 3.74 10.27
N ARG A 132 24.65 5.04 10.52
CA ARG A 132 25.58 6.09 10.07
C ARG A 132 26.54 6.46 11.19
#